data_AF-A0A7L0FFK6-F1
#
_entry.id   AF-A0A7L0FFK6-F1
#
_cell.length_a   1.000
_cell.length_b   1.000
_cell.length_c   1.000
_cell.angle_alpha   90.00
_cell.angle_beta   90.00
_cell.angle_gamma   90.00
#
_symmetry.space_group_name_H-M   'P 1'
#
loop_
_entity.id
_entity.type
_entity.pdbx_description
1 polymer ?
#
loop_
_entity_poly.entity_id
_entity_poly.type
_entity_poly.pdbx_seq_one_letter_code
_entity_poly.pdbx_strand_id
1 'polypeptide(L)' 'MRYVAAYLLAVLGGNESPTSKDLKKILDSVGIETDDERMNKVISELNGKNIEDVIAQGKDSL' A
#
# COMPACT_ATOMS: atom_id res chain seq x y z
N MET A 1 0.24 -8.56 0.14
CA MET A 1 -0.32 -8.18 1.45
C MET A 1 0.38 -6.98 2.09
N ARG A 2 1.70 -7.02 2.38
CA ARG A 2 2.39 -5.95 3.13
C ARG A 2 2.29 -4.55 2.49
N TYR A 3 2.48 -4.45 1.16
CA TYR A 3 2.38 -3.18 0.43
C TYR A 3 0.95 -2.63 0.35
N VAL A 4 -0.04 -3.51 0.20
CA VAL A 4 -1.46 -3.12 0.15
C VAL A 4 -1.90 -2.58 1.50
N ALA A 5 -1.50 -3.25 2.59
CA ALA A 5 -1.74 -2.76 3.95
C ALA A 5 -1.05 -1.42 4.21
N ALA A 6 0.21 -1.25 3.77
CA ALA A 6 0.93 0.02 3.89
C ALA A 6 0.26 1.15 3.08
N TYR A 7 -0.22 0.84 1.87
CA TYR A 7 -0.97 1.79 1.04
C TYR A 7 -2.26 2.23 1.74
N LEU A 8 -3.03 1.27 2.27
CA LEU A 8 -4.26 1.54 3.02
C LEU A 8 -4.02 2.36 4.29
N LEU A 9 -2.95 2.06 5.03
CA LEU A 9 -2.56 2.84 6.22
C LEU A 9 -2.19 4.28 5.85
N ALA A 10 -1.51 4.49 4.72
CA ALA A 10 -1.20 5.84 4.24
C ALA A 10 -2.47 6.62 3.84
N VAL A 11 -3.40 5.98 3.12
CA VAL A 11 -4.71 6.58 2.77
C VAL A 11 -5.50 6.93 4.01
N LEU A 12 -5.63 6.01 4.96
CA LEU A 12 -6.33 6.24 6.24
C LEU A 12 -5.65 7.34 7.07
N GLY A 13 -4.33 7.51 6.92
CA GLY A 13 -3.55 8.60 7.51
C GLY A 13 -3.77 9.97 6.86
N GLY A 14 -4.68 10.08 5.89
CA GLY A 14 -4.98 11.32 5.17
C GLY A 14 -4.12 11.56 3.93
N ASN A 15 -3.32 10.58 3.50
CA ASN A 15 -2.55 10.65 2.26
C ASN A 15 -3.29 9.88 1.15
N GLU A 16 -4.26 10.52 0.49
CA GLU A 16 -5.14 9.91 -0.52
C GLU A 16 -4.39 9.31 -1.72
N SER A 17 -3.17 9.77 -2.00
CA SER A 17 -2.31 9.23 -3.06
C SER A 17 -0.91 8.93 -2.51
N PRO A 18 -0.76 7.82 -1.75
CA PRO A 18 0.51 7.44 -1.16
C PRO A 18 1.58 7.22 -2.22
N THR A 19 2.75 7.79 -2.00
CA THR A 19 3.91 7.57 -2.88
C THR A 19 4.74 6.39 -2.42
N SER A 20 5.66 5.92 -3.27
CA SER A 20 6.55 4.81 -2.90
C SER A 20 7.42 5.14 -1.68
N LYS A 21 7.79 6.41 -1.50
CA LYS A 21 8.52 6.88 -0.31
C LYS A 21 7.69 6.76 0.96
N ASP A 22 6.38 7.02 0.88
CA ASP A 22 5.48 6.95 2.04
C ASP A 22 5.30 5.50 2.48
N LEU A 23 5.07 4.59 1.51
CA LEU A 23 5.01 3.15 1.80
C LEU A 23 6.32 2.62 2.37
N LYS A 24 7.47 3.07 1.82
CA LYS A 24 8.79 2.67 2.30
C LYS A 24 9.01 3.09 3.75
N LYS A 25 8.67 4.33 4.11
CA LYS A 25 8.72 4.79 5.52
C LYS A 25 7.84 3.96 6.45
N ILE A 26 6.63 3.62 6.02
CA ILE A 26 5.71 2.81 6.84
C ILE A 26 6.28 1.41 7.05
N LEU A 27 6.79 0.78 6.00
CA LEU A 27 7.35 -0.57 6.04
C LEU A 27 8.70 -0.62 6.79
N ASP A 28 9.55 0.40 6.64
CA ASP A 28 10.79 0.56 7.41
C ASP A 28 10.50 0.75 8.90
N SER A 29 9.43 1.47 9.24
CA SER A 29 9.00 1.66 10.64
C SER A 29 8.60 0.36 11.34
N VAL A 30 8.22 -0.68 10.58
CA VAL A 30 7.92 -2.02 11.10
C VAL A 30 9.04 -3.03 10.82
N GLY A 31 10.19 -2.57 10.32
CA GLY A 31 11.36 -3.43 10.05
C GLY A 31 11.17 -4.40 8.90
N ILE A 32 10.32 -4.06 7.92
CA ILE A 32 10.04 -4.90 6.75
C ILE A 32 10.89 -4.43 5.59
N GLU A 33 11.72 -5.31 5.02
CA GLU A 33 12.43 -5.04 3.78
C GLU A 33 11.46 -4.75 2.64
N THR A 34 11.65 -3.60 1.99
CA THR A 34 10.85 -3.14 0.86
C THR A 34 11.55 -3.44 -0.46
N ASP A 35 10.95 -4.30 -1.27
CA ASP A 35 11.22 -4.41 -2.69
C ASP A 35 10.52 -3.26 -3.47
N ASP A 36 11.32 -2.39 -4.09
CA ASP A 36 10.83 -1.21 -4.82
C ASP A 36 10.05 -1.57 -6.10
N GLU A 37 10.36 -2.68 -6.78
CA GLU A 37 9.61 -3.14 -7.96
C GLU A 37 8.19 -3.58 -7.58
N ARG A 38 8.07 -4.40 -6.53
CA ARG A 38 6.77 -4.87 -6.03
C ARG A 38 5.94 -3.72 -5.48
N MET A 39 6.57 -2.77 -4.80
CA MET A 39 5.92 -1.58 -4.29
C MET A 39 5.35 -0.71 -5.41
N ASN A 40 6.16 -0.42 -6.43
CA ASN A 40 5.73 0.40 -7.57
C ASN A 40 4.62 -0.28 -8.39
N LYS A 41 4.65 -1.60 -8.53
CA LYS A 41 3.54 -2.36 -9.14
C LYS A 41 2.24 -2.17 -8.36
N VAL A 42 2.28 -2.34 -7.04
CA VAL A 42 1.09 -2.18 -6.19
C VAL A 42 0.58 -0.74 -6.25
N ILE A 43 1.46 0.27 -6.15
CA ILE A 43 1.03 1.66 -6.27
C ILE A 43 0.38 1.91 -7.63
N SER A 44 0.95 1.41 -8.72
CA SER A 44 0.39 1.61 -10.06
C SER A 44 -0.94 0.88 -10.26
N GLU A 45 -1.10 -0.32 -9.69
CA GLU A 45 -2.35 -1.08 -9.76
C GLU A 45 -3.46 -0.51 -8.89
N LEU A 46 -3.10 0.17 -7.80
CA LEU A 46 -4.03 0.77 -6.83
C LEU A 46 -4.36 2.22 -7.15
N ASN A 47 -3.46 2.94 -7.82
CA ASN A 47 -3.67 4.33 -8.22
C ASN A 47 -4.79 4.41 -9.26
N GLY A 48 -5.92 4.97 -8.86
CA GLY A 48 -7.13 5.08 -9.69
C GLY A 48 -8.13 3.93 -9.54
N LYS A 49 -7.85 2.90 -8.73
CA LYS A 49 -8.86 1.91 -8.33
C LYS A 49 -9.59 2.38 -7.07
N ASN A 50 -10.86 1.98 -6.94
CA ASN A 50 -11.60 2.22 -5.70
C ASN A 50 -10.94 1.45 -4.55
N ILE A 51 -10.61 2.19 -3.50
CA ILE A 51 -9.95 1.66 -2.31
C ILE A 51 -10.82 0.60 -1.63
N GLU A 52 -12.15 0.74 -1.71
CA GLU A 52 -13.11 -0.25 -1.21
C GLU A 52 -12.97 -1.62 -1.92
N ASP A 53 -12.79 -1.64 -3.24
CA ASP A 53 -12.56 -2.89 -4.00
C ASP A 53 -11.23 -3.54 -3.61
N VAL A 54 -10.22 -2.71 -3.35
CA VAL A 54 -8.88 -3.16 -2.94
C VAL A 54 -8.92 -3.77 -1.55
N ILE A 55 -9.68 -3.17 -0.62
CA ILE A 55 -9.92 -3.72 0.72
C ILE A 55 -10.64 -5.06 0.60
N ALA A 56 -11.67 -5.15 -0.24
CA ALA A 56 -12.41 -6.40 -0.45
C ALA A 56 -11.50 -7.53 -0.97
N GLN A 57 -10.67 -7.25 -1.99
CA GLN A 57 -9.71 -8.22 -2.54
C GLN A 57 -8.61 -8.60 -1.53
N GLY A 58 -8.15 -7.63 -0.72
CA GLY A 58 -7.14 -7.86 0.31
C GLY A 58 -7.65 -8.72 1.47
N LYS A 59 -8.95 -8.64 1.79
CA LYS A 59 -9.57 -9.34 2.93
C LYS A 59 -9.72 -10.84 2.69
N ASP A 60 -9.84 -11.29 1.44
CA ASP A 60 -9.88 -12.70 1.07
C ASP A 60 -8.50 -13.40 1.09
N SER A 61 -7.40 -12.62 1.09
CA SER A 61 -6.03 -13.16 1.19
C SER A 61 -5.44 -13.09 2.61
N LEU A 62 -6.24 -12.69 3.60
CA LEU A 62 -5.86 -12.64 5.02
C LEU A 62 -6.08 -14.01 5.68
#